data_AF-A0A936VG83-F1
#
_entry.id   AF-A0A936VG83-F1
#
_cell.length_a   1.000
_cell.length_b   1.000
_cell.length_c   1.000
_cell.angle_alpha   90.00
_cell.angle_beta   90.00
_cell.angle_gamma   90.00
#
_symmetry.space_group_name_H-M   'P 1'
#
loop_
_entity.id
_entity.type
_entity.pdbx_description
1 polymer ?
#
loop_
_entity_poly.entity_id
_entity_poly.type
_entity_poly.pdbx_seq_one_letter_code
_entity_poly.pdbx_strand_id
1 'polypeptide(L)'
;MGSKKRKSKMNKHFVISTLLILIAAAGGFGQGTQNSTDTADDALRGSGRVNPSTLGMEINIPLGNFPGRGINVPISLSYSSKVWGMKSLGLIDGGIVSGGCRSFSDPVYAKNSASGWTTSLAVPYIEYVGKDNLFTTEGFPLASGLCVNEPTPNNNYATYIRRLLIHVPSGGTHELRADDTPITFDRSGTDSYSPWQQHNWDRTYWAVDGSNIRYIEDSTTTPATYRLLMPDGSSYDFSESLDSIEEATVRKATKLTDRNGNLTTYDSQAGTVTDTLGRLLTPPITPTAPTGPTPVGNPVVYTLPGMTGSYKFSWKHLKGESAAKRLNGF
;
A
#
# COMPACT_ATOMS: atom_id res chain seq x y z
N MET A 1 25.48 -12.15 67.72
CA MET A 1 25.60 -11.84 66.28
C MET A 1 24.90 -10.51 65.99
N GLY A 2 25.64 -9.40 66.01
CA GLY A 2 25.09 -8.04 65.81
C GLY A 2 25.44 -7.50 64.42
N SER A 3 24.43 -7.41 63.54
CA SER A 3 24.58 -6.88 62.18
C SER A 3 24.62 -5.35 62.18
N LYS A 4 25.80 -4.79 61.86
CA LYS A 4 26.02 -3.34 61.69
C LYS A 4 25.47 -2.90 60.33
N LYS A 5 24.38 -2.13 60.31
CA LYS A 5 23.87 -1.43 59.13
C LYS A 5 24.85 -0.32 58.71
N ARG A 6 25.50 -0.49 57.56
CA ARG A 6 26.36 0.52 56.91
C ARG A 6 25.45 1.48 56.12
N LYS A 7 25.22 2.70 56.61
CA LYS A 7 24.52 3.75 55.86
C LYS A 7 25.43 4.25 54.73
N SER A 8 25.06 3.94 53.49
CA SER A 8 25.69 4.48 52.27
C SER A 8 25.45 6.00 52.22
N LYS A 9 26.52 6.79 52.36
CA LYS A 9 26.50 8.22 52.04
C LYS A 9 26.54 8.34 50.52
N MET A 10 25.38 8.45 49.91
CA MET A 10 25.25 8.73 48.48
C MET A 10 25.86 10.11 48.20
N ASN A 11 26.86 10.14 47.31
CA ASN A 11 27.71 11.30 47.04
C ASN A 11 26.88 12.41 46.40
N LYS A 12 26.67 13.53 47.11
CA LYS A 12 25.91 14.70 46.62
C LYS A 12 26.41 15.22 45.27
N HIS A 13 27.68 15.00 44.95
CA HIS A 13 28.30 15.36 43.67
C HIS A 13 27.77 14.57 42.48
N PHE A 14 27.32 13.32 42.67
CA PHE A 14 26.76 12.51 41.59
C PHE A 14 25.40 13.05 41.15
N VAL A 15 24.52 13.40 42.10
CA VAL A 15 23.19 13.96 41.82
C VAL A 15 23.29 15.31 41.10
N ILE A 16 24.24 16.16 41.50
CA ILE A 16 24.43 17.49 40.88
C ILE A 16 24.94 17.34 39.43
N SER A 17 25.83 16.37 39.17
CA SER A 17 26.36 16.14 37.83
C SER A 17 25.30 15.55 36.88
N THR A 18 24.43 14.65 37.35
CA THR A 18 23.31 14.13 36.54
C THR A 18 22.27 15.21 36.23
N LEU A 19 22.00 16.13 37.17
CA LEU A 19 21.05 17.22 36.96
C LEU A 19 21.55 18.24 35.92
N LEU A 20 22.85 18.54 35.91
CA LEU A 20 23.46 19.47 34.93
C LEU A 20 23.45 18.91 33.50
N ILE A 21 23.61 17.59 33.32
CA ILE A 21 23.53 16.94 32.00
C ILE A 21 22.08 16.95 31.47
N LEU A 22 21.08 16.79 32.35
CA LEU A 22 19.67 16.86 31.98
C LEU A 22 19.22 18.28 31.56
N ILE A 23 19.80 19.33 32.15
CA ILE A 23 19.46 20.72 31.79
C ILE A 23 20.10 21.13 30.45
N ALA A 24 21.30 20.62 30.13
CA ALA A 24 21.96 20.91 28.85
C ALA A 24 21.26 20.24 27.64
N ALA A 25 20.58 19.11 27.84
CA ALA A 25 19.82 18.43 26.78
C ALA A 25 18.48 19.10 26.43
N ALA A 26 17.99 20.04 27.25
CA ALA A 26 16.74 20.77 27.00
C ALA A 26 16.91 22.01 26.09
N GLY A 27 18.15 22.33 25.67
CA GLY A 27 18.51 23.58 25.00
C GLY A 27 18.43 23.61 23.48
N GLY A 28 17.70 22.71 22.81
CA GLY A 28 17.62 22.72 21.34
C GLY A 28 16.32 22.12 20.83
N PHE A 29 15.35 22.99 20.53
CA PHE A 29 14.24 22.89 19.55
C PHE A 29 13.09 23.88 19.88
N GLY A 30 13.36 24.96 20.62
CA GLY A 30 12.44 26.09 20.71
C GLY A 30 12.54 26.93 19.44
N GLN A 31 11.67 26.69 18.45
CA GLN A 31 11.42 27.69 17.42
C GLN A 31 10.92 28.95 18.14
N GLY A 32 11.63 30.07 17.99
CA GLY A 32 11.19 31.33 18.56
C GLY A 32 9.78 31.63 18.06
N THR A 33 8.84 31.84 18.97
CA THR A 33 7.48 32.27 18.64
C THR A 33 7.55 33.69 18.10
N GLN A 34 7.84 33.82 16.80
CA GLN A 34 7.53 35.03 16.05
C GLN A 34 6.03 35.03 15.78
N ASN A 35 5.35 36.12 16.11
CA ASN A 35 4.00 36.34 15.64
C ASN A 35 4.05 36.49 14.12
N SER A 36 3.62 35.48 13.38
CA SER A 36 3.37 35.61 11.95
C SER A 36 2.20 36.56 11.76
N THR A 37 2.44 37.69 11.09
CA THR A 37 1.39 38.64 10.70
C THR A 37 0.56 38.14 9.49
N ASP A 38 0.76 36.90 9.05
CA ASP A 38 -0.04 36.24 8.01
C ASP A 38 -1.24 35.50 8.63
N THR A 39 -2.31 36.25 8.88
CA THR A 39 -3.58 35.72 9.40
C THR A 39 -4.34 34.82 8.42
N ALA A 40 -3.89 34.72 7.15
CA ALA A 40 -4.44 33.80 6.16
C ALA A 40 -3.98 32.35 6.40
N ASP A 41 -2.73 32.15 6.83
CA ASP A 41 -2.16 30.82 7.07
C ASP A 41 -2.55 30.25 8.44
N ASP A 42 -2.85 31.10 9.43
CA ASP A 42 -3.36 30.67 10.75
C ASP A 42 -4.77 30.07 10.70
N ALA A 43 -5.55 30.39 9.66
CA ALA A 43 -6.88 29.82 9.42
C ALA A 43 -6.84 28.56 8.52
N LEU A 44 -5.72 28.33 7.82
CA LEU A 44 -5.50 27.15 6.98
C LEU A 44 -5.08 25.97 7.84
N ARG A 45 -6.04 25.42 8.59
CA ARG A 45 -5.96 24.05 9.12
C ARG A 45 -6.13 23.05 7.98
N GLY A 46 -5.27 23.11 6.98
CA GLY A 46 -5.13 22.01 6.05
C GLY A 46 -4.72 20.79 6.85
N SER A 47 -5.49 19.71 6.79
CA SER A 47 -5.10 18.38 7.31
C SER A 47 -3.91 17.77 6.54
N GLY A 48 -3.18 18.61 5.80
CA GLY A 48 -2.01 18.30 5.02
C GLY A 48 -0.83 18.05 5.94
N ARG A 49 -0.28 16.84 5.89
CA ARG A 49 0.96 16.49 6.60
C ARG A 49 1.99 15.99 5.60
N VAL A 50 3.26 16.19 5.91
CA VAL A 50 4.34 15.51 5.19
C VAL A 50 4.65 14.23 5.93
N ASN A 51 4.55 13.10 5.23
CA ASN A 51 4.93 11.81 5.78
C ASN A 51 6.47 11.77 5.89
N PRO A 52 7.06 11.60 7.09
CA PRO A 52 8.51 11.68 7.27
C PRO A 52 9.26 10.53 6.61
N SER A 53 8.61 9.39 6.37
CA SER A 53 9.23 8.21 5.76
C SER A 53 9.21 8.26 4.24
N THR A 54 8.15 8.81 3.65
CA THR A 54 8.03 8.89 2.19
C THR A 54 8.40 10.28 1.65
N LEU A 55 8.36 11.31 2.49
CA LEU A 55 8.40 12.73 2.09
C LEU A 55 7.24 13.11 1.15
N GLY A 56 6.16 12.32 1.16
CA GLY A 56 4.92 12.63 0.45
C GLY A 56 4.05 13.60 1.23
N MET A 57 3.39 14.51 0.53
CA MET A 57 2.29 15.29 1.11
C MET A 57 1.04 14.41 1.13
N GLU A 58 0.43 14.30 2.30
CA GLU A 58 -0.79 13.54 2.52
C GLU A 58 -1.91 14.47 2.97
N ILE A 59 -3.12 14.29 2.45
CA ILE A 59 -4.33 15.02 2.87
C ILE A 59 -5.42 14.00 3.17
N ASN A 60 -6.19 14.19 4.24
CA ASN A 60 -7.36 13.38 4.53
C ASN A 60 -8.61 14.26 4.66
N ILE A 61 -9.66 13.93 3.90
CA ILE A 61 -10.94 14.63 3.87
C ILE A 61 -12.03 13.67 4.38
N PRO A 62 -12.49 13.81 5.62
CA PRO A 62 -13.64 13.07 6.10
C PRO A 62 -14.92 13.62 5.46
N LEU A 63 -15.74 12.73 4.88
CA LEU A 63 -17.03 13.05 4.29
C LEU A 63 -18.18 12.66 5.22
N GLY A 64 -18.06 11.54 5.92
CA GLY A 64 -19.08 11.08 6.85
C GLY A 64 -18.66 9.85 7.61
N ASN A 65 -19.53 9.38 8.49
CA ASN A 65 -19.32 8.15 9.23
C ASN A 65 -20.66 7.46 9.45
N PHE A 66 -20.75 6.18 9.10
CA PHE A 66 -21.93 5.36 9.34
C PHE A 66 -21.71 4.52 10.59
N PRO A 67 -22.40 4.83 11.71
CA PRO A 67 -22.27 4.03 12.92
C PRO A 67 -22.90 2.67 12.71
N GLY A 68 -22.17 1.61 13.06
CA GLY A 68 -22.62 0.22 12.94
C GLY A 68 -22.70 -0.50 14.28
N ARG A 69 -22.91 -1.82 14.24
CA ARG A 69 -22.75 -2.70 15.39
C ARG A 69 -21.26 -3.04 15.50
N GLY A 70 -20.54 -2.39 16.41
CA GLY A 70 -19.09 -2.59 16.62
C GLY A 70 -18.22 -1.92 15.56
N ILE A 71 -18.42 -2.23 14.28
CA ILE A 71 -17.70 -1.64 13.15
C ILE A 71 -18.44 -0.39 12.67
N ASN A 72 -17.78 0.76 12.80
CA ASN A 72 -18.19 1.98 12.11
C ASN A 72 -17.54 2.03 10.74
N VAL A 73 -18.27 2.50 9.73
CA VAL A 73 -17.73 2.68 8.37
C VAL A 73 -17.50 4.16 8.12
N PRO A 74 -16.27 4.67 8.33
CA PRO A 74 -15.94 6.03 7.97
C PRO A 74 -15.88 6.15 6.44
N ILE A 75 -16.34 7.28 5.93
CA ILE A 75 -16.23 7.65 4.52
C ILE A 75 -15.31 8.84 4.43
N SER A 76 -14.13 8.60 3.87
CA SER A 76 -13.12 9.63 3.66
C SER A 76 -12.42 9.47 2.32
N LEU A 77 -11.80 10.55 1.91
CA LEU A 77 -10.87 10.62 0.79
C LEU A 77 -9.48 10.91 1.31
N SER A 78 -8.51 10.10 0.90
CA SER A 78 -7.11 10.28 1.24
C SER A 78 -6.32 10.60 -0.03
N TYR A 79 -5.52 11.65 0.01
CA TYR A 79 -4.59 12.01 -1.05
C TYR A 79 -3.16 11.74 -0.62
N SER A 80 -2.33 11.27 -1.55
CA SER A 80 -0.87 11.26 -1.44
C SER A 80 -0.23 11.84 -2.69
N SER A 81 0.79 12.69 -2.52
CA SER A 81 1.58 13.22 -3.64
C SER A 81 2.53 12.19 -4.27
N LYS A 82 2.64 10.98 -3.70
CA LYS A 82 3.45 9.88 -4.25
C LYS A 82 2.71 9.13 -5.35
N VAL A 83 2.56 9.83 -6.47
CA VAL A 83 1.80 9.35 -7.63
C VAL A 83 2.68 8.78 -8.74
N TRP A 84 4.00 8.87 -8.67
CA TRP A 84 4.88 8.29 -9.67
C TRP A 84 5.64 7.10 -9.10
N GLY A 85 5.55 5.97 -9.77
CA GLY A 85 6.39 4.80 -9.57
C GLY A 85 7.24 4.52 -10.80
N MET A 86 8.24 3.64 -10.64
CA MET A 86 9.02 3.11 -11.74
C MET A 86 8.78 1.61 -11.82
N LYS A 87 8.31 1.12 -12.96
CA LYS A 87 8.19 -0.31 -13.25
C LYS A 87 9.39 -0.73 -14.09
N SER A 88 10.13 -1.75 -13.67
CA SER A 88 11.16 -2.35 -14.53
C SER A 88 10.47 -3.17 -15.62
N LEU A 89 10.88 -2.96 -16.87
CA LEU A 89 10.43 -3.77 -18.02
C LEU A 89 11.52 -4.77 -18.47
N GLY A 90 12.60 -4.87 -17.69
CA GLY A 90 13.75 -5.72 -17.97
C GLY A 90 14.90 -4.97 -18.63
N LEU A 91 15.61 -5.66 -19.53
CA LEU A 91 16.76 -5.14 -20.25
C LEU A 91 16.43 -4.98 -21.75
N ILE A 92 16.91 -3.90 -22.37
CA ILE A 92 16.83 -3.70 -23.82
C ILE A 92 18.24 -3.58 -24.40
N ASP A 93 18.39 -3.88 -25.69
CA ASP A 93 19.67 -3.69 -26.39
C ASP A 93 20.04 -2.20 -26.49
N GLY A 94 21.29 -1.87 -26.15
CA GLY A 94 21.89 -0.54 -26.32
C GLY A 94 22.17 -0.17 -27.78
N GLY A 95 21.97 -1.10 -28.72
CA GLY A 95 22.20 -0.93 -30.14
C GLY A 95 23.66 -1.19 -30.56
N ILE A 96 23.88 -1.27 -31.88
CA ILE A 96 25.13 -1.69 -32.54
C ILE A 96 26.36 -0.89 -32.05
N VAL A 97 26.17 0.38 -31.66
CA VAL A 97 27.28 1.31 -31.38
C VAL A 97 27.75 1.26 -29.92
N SER A 98 26.88 0.91 -28.96
CA SER A 98 27.23 0.93 -27.53
C SER A 98 27.52 -0.46 -26.95
N GLY A 99 27.06 -1.53 -27.60
CA GLY A 99 27.34 -2.91 -27.21
C GLY A 99 26.98 -3.20 -25.75
N GLY A 100 25.77 -3.68 -25.49
CA GLY A 100 25.40 -4.14 -24.14
C GLY A 100 23.92 -3.98 -23.82
N CYS A 101 23.51 -4.61 -22.73
CA CYS A 101 22.14 -4.48 -22.19
C CYS A 101 22.04 -3.28 -21.27
N ARG A 102 20.94 -2.51 -21.42
CA ARG A 102 20.59 -1.42 -20.52
C ARG A 102 19.25 -1.68 -19.85
N SER A 103 19.14 -1.29 -18.58
CA SER A 103 17.89 -1.38 -17.84
C SER A 103 16.83 -0.49 -18.47
N PHE A 104 15.66 -1.07 -18.72
CA PHE A 104 14.49 -0.38 -19.23
C PHE A 104 13.44 -0.30 -18.13
N SER A 105 12.92 0.89 -17.92
CA SER A 105 11.91 1.13 -16.89
C SER A 105 10.89 2.13 -17.40
N ASP A 106 9.64 1.91 -17.07
CA ASP A 106 8.50 2.73 -17.47
C ASP A 106 7.95 3.47 -16.25
N PRO A 107 7.78 4.80 -16.33
CA PRO A 107 7.11 5.54 -15.27
C PRO A 107 5.64 5.17 -15.22
N VAL A 108 5.18 4.69 -14.06
CA VAL A 108 3.78 4.36 -13.81
C VAL A 108 3.16 5.50 -13.00
N TYR A 109 2.11 6.11 -13.55
CA TYR A 109 1.38 7.16 -12.89
C TYR A 109 0.18 6.60 -12.12
N ALA A 110 0.07 7.03 -10.87
CA ALA A 110 -1.04 6.82 -9.95
C ALA A 110 -1.48 5.36 -9.81
N LYS A 111 -0.54 4.39 -9.81
CA LYS A 111 -0.85 2.96 -9.59
C LYS A 111 -1.76 2.82 -8.36
N ASN A 112 -2.89 2.12 -8.50
CA ASN A 112 -3.87 1.88 -7.44
C ASN A 112 -4.55 3.14 -6.84
N SER A 113 -4.55 4.28 -7.53
CA SER A 113 -5.19 5.52 -7.05
C SER A 113 -5.71 6.39 -8.19
N ALA A 114 -6.74 7.19 -7.92
CA ALA A 114 -7.18 8.20 -8.87
C ALA A 114 -6.31 9.45 -8.76
N SER A 115 -5.19 9.49 -9.47
CA SER A 115 -4.24 10.61 -9.41
C SER A 115 -3.78 10.94 -7.98
N GLY A 116 -3.51 9.90 -7.17
CA GLY A 116 -3.11 10.03 -5.77
C GLY A 116 -4.27 10.01 -4.77
N TRP A 117 -5.52 10.03 -5.24
CA TRP A 117 -6.70 9.91 -4.38
C TRP A 117 -7.14 8.47 -4.19
N THR A 118 -7.44 8.12 -2.95
CA THR A 118 -8.00 6.84 -2.50
C THR A 118 -9.19 7.10 -1.60
N THR A 119 -9.99 6.07 -1.32
CA THR A 119 -11.19 6.19 -0.47
C THR A 119 -11.28 5.06 0.54
N SER A 120 -11.69 5.37 1.76
CA SER A 120 -11.89 4.39 2.84
C SER A 120 -12.92 3.29 2.54
N LEU A 121 -13.68 3.41 1.44
CA LEU A 121 -14.61 2.38 0.95
C LEU A 121 -14.00 1.46 -0.11
N ALA A 122 -12.72 1.60 -0.45
CA ALA A 122 -12.06 0.72 -1.40
C ALA A 122 -12.03 -0.73 -0.87
N VAL A 123 -12.24 -1.70 -1.75
CA VAL A 123 -12.20 -3.12 -1.40
C VAL A 123 -10.74 -3.51 -1.12
N PRO A 124 -10.42 -4.04 0.08
CA PRO A 124 -9.07 -4.53 0.37
C PRO A 124 -8.70 -5.69 -0.55
N TYR A 125 -7.41 -5.82 -0.90
CA TYR A 125 -6.94 -6.93 -1.72
C TYR A 125 -5.48 -7.30 -1.42
N ILE A 126 -5.16 -8.58 -1.61
CA ILE A 126 -3.80 -9.11 -1.56
C ILE A 126 -3.22 -9.09 -2.98
N GLU A 127 -2.09 -8.44 -3.18
CA GLU A 127 -1.29 -8.47 -4.42
C GLU A 127 -0.15 -9.49 -4.27
N TYR A 128 -0.06 -10.41 -5.23
CA TYR A 128 0.95 -11.47 -5.26
C TYR A 128 2.24 -10.98 -5.93
N VAL A 129 2.93 -10.03 -5.31
CA VAL A 129 4.11 -9.36 -5.89
C VAL A 129 5.20 -10.34 -6.33
N GLY A 130 5.45 -11.40 -5.55
CA GLY A 130 6.43 -12.43 -5.91
C GLY A 130 6.07 -13.21 -7.19
N LYS A 131 4.80 -13.22 -7.56
CA LYS A 131 4.28 -13.91 -8.74
C LYS A 131 4.50 -13.10 -10.02
N ASP A 132 4.36 -11.79 -9.90
CA ASP A 132 4.41 -10.87 -11.04
C ASP A 132 5.83 -10.29 -11.25
N ASN A 133 6.72 -10.39 -10.25
CA ASN A 133 8.09 -9.87 -10.31
C ASN A 133 9.11 -11.00 -10.12
N LEU A 134 9.42 -11.67 -11.23
CA LEU A 134 10.40 -12.75 -11.27
C LEU A 134 11.82 -12.21 -11.45
N PHE A 135 12.79 -12.96 -10.95
CA PHE A 135 14.21 -12.69 -11.02
C PHE A 135 14.97 -13.90 -11.60
N THR A 136 16.23 -13.71 -11.98
CA THR A 136 17.16 -14.80 -12.28
C THR A 136 17.73 -15.38 -10.98
N THR A 137 18.46 -16.50 -11.06
CA THR A 137 19.16 -17.10 -9.92
C THR A 137 20.23 -16.20 -9.30
N GLU A 138 20.68 -15.19 -10.05
CA GLU A 138 21.66 -14.19 -9.63
C GLU A 138 20.98 -12.94 -9.04
N GLY A 139 19.64 -12.90 -9.00
CA GLY A 139 18.86 -11.81 -8.42
C GLY A 139 18.58 -10.63 -9.35
N PHE A 140 18.90 -10.74 -10.65
CA PHE A 140 18.52 -9.74 -11.64
C PHE A 140 17.06 -9.89 -12.03
N PRO A 141 16.33 -8.81 -12.39
CA PRO A 141 14.98 -8.94 -12.94
C PRO A 141 14.98 -9.90 -14.13
N LEU A 142 14.02 -10.82 -14.18
CA LEU A 142 13.92 -11.77 -15.27
C LEU A 142 13.61 -11.00 -16.55
N ALA A 143 14.55 -10.99 -17.50
CA ALA A 143 14.41 -10.19 -18.70
C ALA A 143 13.21 -10.63 -19.55
N SER A 144 12.56 -9.64 -20.18
CA SER A 144 11.47 -9.81 -21.14
C SER A 144 11.95 -10.36 -22.50
N GLY A 145 13.25 -10.63 -22.66
CA GLY A 145 13.85 -11.11 -23.92
C GLY A 145 14.12 -10.00 -24.94
N LEU A 146 14.13 -8.73 -24.52
CA LEU A 146 14.33 -7.58 -25.42
C LEU A 146 15.81 -7.19 -25.62
N CYS A 147 16.76 -7.82 -24.92
CA CYS A 147 18.19 -7.64 -25.16
C CYS A 147 18.79 -8.88 -25.83
N VAL A 148 19.36 -8.72 -27.04
CA VAL A 148 19.92 -9.83 -27.83
C VAL A 148 21.31 -10.27 -27.35
N ASN A 149 22.05 -9.34 -26.71
CA ASN A 149 23.39 -9.57 -26.18
C ASN A 149 23.42 -9.83 -24.67
N GLU A 150 22.25 -10.03 -24.05
CA GLU A 150 22.23 -10.56 -22.70
C GLU A 150 22.89 -11.94 -22.77
N PRO A 151 23.85 -12.27 -21.90
CA PRO A 151 24.27 -13.66 -21.80
C PRO A 151 22.99 -14.44 -21.60
N THR A 152 22.66 -15.32 -22.56
CA THR A 152 21.50 -16.19 -22.44
C THR A 152 21.57 -16.72 -21.03
N PRO A 153 20.54 -16.52 -20.18
CA PRO A 153 20.60 -17.03 -18.83
C PRO A 153 21.02 -18.49 -19.00
N ASN A 154 22.13 -18.85 -18.37
CA ASN A 154 22.83 -20.12 -18.60
C ASN A 154 21.93 -21.34 -18.27
N ASN A 155 20.71 -21.06 -17.84
CA ASN A 155 19.63 -21.94 -17.51
C ASN A 155 18.28 -21.25 -17.84
N ASN A 156 17.23 -22.04 -18.03
CA ASN A 156 15.87 -21.51 -18.21
C ASN A 156 15.17 -21.28 -16.86
N TYR A 157 15.90 -20.99 -15.79
CA TYR A 157 15.30 -20.86 -14.46
C TYR A 157 14.77 -19.44 -14.19
N ALA A 158 13.64 -19.37 -13.51
CA ALA A 158 13.14 -18.16 -12.86
C ALA A 158 13.15 -18.35 -11.35
N THR A 159 13.39 -17.28 -10.62
CA THR A 159 13.43 -17.24 -9.16
C THR A 159 12.49 -16.17 -8.63
N TYR A 160 11.83 -16.44 -7.52
CA TYR A 160 11.04 -15.44 -6.81
C TYR A 160 11.04 -15.68 -5.30
N ILE A 161 10.56 -14.70 -4.54
CA ILE A 161 10.32 -14.81 -3.10
C ILE A 161 8.82 -14.69 -2.88
N ARG A 162 8.26 -15.51 -2.00
CA ARG A 162 6.85 -15.47 -1.59
C ARG A 162 6.56 -14.20 -0.78
N ARG A 163 6.33 -13.13 -1.54
CA ARG A 163 6.04 -11.79 -1.05
C ARG A 163 4.65 -11.37 -1.50
N LEU A 164 3.86 -10.89 -0.55
CA LEU A 164 2.54 -10.33 -0.78
C LEU A 164 2.53 -8.86 -0.34
N LEU A 165 1.70 -8.05 -0.98
CA LEU A 165 1.31 -6.74 -0.48
C LEU A 165 -0.18 -6.77 -0.14
N ILE A 166 -0.54 -6.40 1.08
CA ILE A 166 -1.94 -6.11 1.40
C ILE A 166 -2.20 -4.63 1.14
N HIS A 167 -3.28 -4.35 0.40
CA HIS A 167 -3.82 -3.02 0.20
C HIS A 167 -5.08 -2.89 1.05
N VAL A 168 -5.08 -1.96 2.01
CA VAL A 168 -6.22 -1.69 2.88
C VAL A 168 -7.04 -0.48 2.40
N PRO A 169 -8.32 -0.35 2.77
CA PRO A 169 -9.22 0.66 2.21
C PRO A 169 -8.72 2.11 2.35
N SER A 170 -7.92 2.43 3.36
CA SER A 170 -7.38 3.79 3.55
C SER A 170 -6.19 4.15 2.65
N GLY A 171 -5.84 3.29 1.68
CA GLY A 171 -4.65 3.44 0.83
C GLY A 171 -3.34 2.99 1.50
N GLY A 172 -3.43 2.43 2.72
CA GLY A 172 -2.29 1.82 3.39
C GLY A 172 -1.85 0.54 2.69
N THR A 173 -0.56 0.27 2.70
CA THR A 173 0.00 -0.98 2.18
C THR A 173 0.93 -1.60 3.20
N HIS A 174 0.89 -2.93 3.34
CA HIS A 174 1.82 -3.67 4.19
C HIS A 174 2.42 -4.82 3.40
N GLU A 175 3.72 -5.01 3.54
CA GLU A 175 4.42 -6.14 2.95
C GLU A 175 4.38 -7.34 3.91
N LEU A 176 4.03 -8.50 3.34
CA LEU A 176 3.88 -9.76 4.04
C LEU A 176 4.80 -10.80 3.39
N ARG A 177 5.53 -11.56 4.21
CA ARG A 177 6.39 -12.67 3.74
C ARG A 177 6.13 -13.92 4.56
N ALA A 178 6.15 -15.08 3.91
CA ALA A 178 6.13 -16.36 4.61
C ALA A 178 7.53 -16.76 5.08
N ASP A 179 8.51 -16.53 4.21
CA ASP A 179 9.93 -16.78 4.41
C ASP A 179 10.73 -15.95 3.39
N ASP A 180 12.04 -15.83 3.58
CA ASP A 180 12.95 -15.15 2.63
C ASP A 180 13.68 -16.16 1.71
N THR A 181 13.18 -17.40 1.60
CA THR A 181 13.81 -18.44 0.79
C THR A 181 13.48 -18.19 -0.68
N PRO A 182 14.49 -17.99 -1.55
CA PRO A 182 14.25 -17.91 -2.98
C PRO A 182 13.75 -19.25 -3.52
N ILE A 183 12.70 -19.23 -4.33
CA ILE A 183 12.16 -20.40 -5.01
C ILE A 183 12.53 -20.30 -6.47
N THR A 184 13.29 -21.28 -6.95
CA THR A 184 13.76 -21.37 -8.34
C THR A 184 13.03 -22.49 -9.07
N PHE A 185 12.59 -22.23 -10.30
CA PHE A 185 11.85 -23.20 -11.13
C PHE A 185 12.20 -23.08 -12.62
N ASP A 186 12.06 -24.18 -13.36
CA ASP A 186 12.37 -24.24 -14.79
C ASP A 186 11.22 -23.65 -15.62
N ARG A 187 11.52 -22.70 -16.49
CA ARG A 187 10.57 -22.08 -17.41
C ARG A 187 10.38 -22.87 -18.71
N SER A 188 11.24 -23.85 -19.00
CA SER A 188 11.29 -24.55 -20.30
C SER A 188 10.53 -25.88 -20.36
N GLY A 189 9.85 -26.27 -19.28
CA GLY A 189 9.00 -27.47 -19.29
C GLY A 189 7.83 -27.37 -20.26
N THR A 190 7.60 -28.43 -21.06
CA THR A 190 6.34 -28.69 -21.81
C THR A 190 5.19 -29.07 -20.88
N ASP A 191 5.52 -29.32 -19.62
CA ASP A 191 4.64 -29.46 -18.49
C ASP A 191 3.76 -28.20 -18.38
N SER A 192 2.44 -28.38 -18.54
CA SER A 192 1.42 -27.32 -18.47
C SER A 192 1.33 -26.59 -17.12
N TYR A 193 2.31 -26.81 -16.25
CA TYR A 193 2.50 -26.18 -14.96
C TYR A 193 3.13 -24.83 -15.14
N SER A 194 2.29 -23.85 -15.42
CA SER A 194 2.69 -22.47 -15.31
C SER A 194 3.19 -22.16 -13.88
N PRO A 195 4.06 -21.15 -13.65
CA PRO A 195 4.44 -20.70 -12.30
C PRO A 195 3.26 -20.56 -11.32
N TRP A 196 2.05 -20.34 -11.86
CA TRP A 196 0.76 -20.29 -11.14
C TRP A 196 0.36 -21.62 -10.45
N GLN A 197 0.83 -22.78 -10.93
CA GLN A 197 0.41 -24.13 -10.47
C GLN A 197 1.51 -24.89 -9.72
N GLN A 198 2.78 -24.63 -10.00
CA GLN A 198 3.90 -25.43 -9.47
C GLN A 198 4.30 -25.08 -8.03
N HIS A 199 3.87 -23.93 -7.52
CA HIS A 199 4.28 -23.50 -6.20
C HIS A 199 3.09 -23.14 -5.33
N ASN A 200 2.84 -24.03 -4.38
CA ASN A 200 1.82 -23.84 -3.39
C ASN A 200 2.08 -22.53 -2.61
N TRP A 201 1.16 -21.57 -2.76
CA TRP A 201 1.14 -20.32 -2.00
C TRP A 201 0.58 -20.51 -0.59
N ASP A 202 0.11 -21.71 -0.24
CA ASP A 202 -0.40 -22.07 1.08
C ASP A 202 0.69 -21.99 2.15
N ARG A 203 0.62 -20.90 2.90
CA ARG A 203 1.52 -20.54 3.98
C ARG A 203 0.83 -19.54 4.90
N THR A 204 1.45 -19.36 6.06
CA THR A 204 1.21 -18.18 6.89
C THR A 204 2.25 -17.13 6.55
N TYR A 205 1.78 -15.94 6.18
CA TYR A 205 2.59 -14.77 5.89
C TYR A 205 2.50 -13.77 7.04
N TRP A 206 3.62 -13.15 7.36
CA TRP A 206 3.76 -12.20 8.45
C TRP A 206 4.20 -10.85 7.92
N ALA A 207 3.69 -9.79 8.54
CA ALA A 207 4.07 -8.44 8.15
C ALA A 207 5.52 -8.15 8.52
N VAL A 208 6.28 -7.56 7.59
CA VAL A 208 7.70 -7.24 7.80
C VAL A 208 7.94 -5.88 8.48
N ASP A 209 6.87 -5.11 8.67
CA ASP A 209 6.90 -3.72 9.13
C ASP A 209 6.48 -3.52 10.61
N GLY A 210 6.28 -4.63 11.35
CA GLY A 210 5.89 -4.58 12.76
C GLY A 210 4.40 -4.26 13.00
N SER A 211 3.56 -4.21 11.95
CA SER A 211 2.11 -4.00 12.08
C SER A 211 1.36 -5.16 12.76
N ASN A 212 2.04 -6.28 13.04
CA ASN A 212 1.46 -7.51 13.60
C ASN A 212 0.28 -8.07 12.78
N ILE A 213 0.25 -7.76 11.48
CA ILE A 213 -0.69 -8.33 10.53
C ILE A 213 -0.19 -9.73 10.12
N ARG A 214 -1.13 -10.68 10.01
CA ARG A 214 -0.85 -12.06 9.60
C ARG A 214 -1.85 -12.50 8.55
N TYR A 215 -1.39 -13.06 7.44
CA TYR A 215 -2.25 -13.64 6.41
C TYR A 215 -2.07 -15.16 6.37
N ILE A 216 -3.18 -15.90 6.31
CA ILE A 216 -3.19 -17.36 6.25
C ILE A 216 -3.84 -17.73 4.91
N GLU A 217 -3.07 -18.43 4.09
CA GLU A 217 -3.51 -19.05 2.85
C GLU A 217 -3.41 -20.56 3.01
N ASP A 218 -4.53 -21.25 2.85
CA ASP A 218 -4.63 -22.71 2.89
C ASP A 218 -5.75 -23.17 1.96
N SER A 219 -5.36 -23.53 0.73
CA SER A 219 -6.24 -24.09 -0.30
C SER A 219 -6.65 -25.53 -0.04
N THR A 220 -6.05 -26.20 0.96
CA THR A 220 -6.30 -27.61 1.26
C THR A 220 -7.49 -27.83 2.20
N THR A 221 -7.93 -26.79 2.91
CA THR A 221 -9.12 -26.86 3.76
C THR A 221 -10.42 -26.80 2.95
N THR A 222 -11.53 -27.29 3.52
CA THR A 222 -12.86 -27.16 2.92
C THR A 222 -13.81 -26.50 3.94
N PRO A 223 -14.23 -25.24 3.72
CA PRO A 223 -13.83 -24.34 2.64
C PRO A 223 -12.36 -23.93 2.71
N ALA A 224 -11.79 -23.45 1.60
CA ALA A 224 -10.41 -22.96 1.59
C ALA A 224 -10.27 -21.72 2.48
N THR A 225 -9.11 -21.56 3.10
CA THR A 225 -8.85 -20.45 4.02
C THR A 225 -7.98 -19.40 3.35
N TYR A 226 -8.53 -18.20 3.15
CA TYR A 226 -7.79 -17.02 2.71
C TYR A 226 -8.14 -15.87 3.66
N ARG A 227 -7.38 -15.75 4.76
CA ARG A 227 -7.74 -14.86 5.88
C ARG A 227 -6.59 -13.98 6.32
N LEU A 228 -6.83 -12.67 6.34
CA LEU A 228 -5.96 -11.70 6.99
C LEU A 228 -6.46 -11.45 8.41
N LEU A 229 -5.55 -11.54 9.37
CA LEU A 229 -5.77 -11.27 10.78
C LEU A 229 -5.10 -9.96 11.13
N MET A 230 -5.89 -9.07 11.72
CA MET A 230 -5.48 -7.75 12.14
C MET A 230 -5.09 -7.74 13.62
N PRO A 231 -4.22 -6.82 14.05
CA PRO A 231 -3.77 -6.73 15.44
C PRO A 231 -4.88 -6.41 16.45
N ASP A 232 -6.00 -5.85 16.00
CA ASP A 232 -7.17 -5.54 16.84
C ASP A 232 -8.11 -6.74 17.08
N GLY A 233 -7.78 -7.90 16.52
CA GLY A 233 -8.58 -9.12 16.58
C GLY A 233 -9.66 -9.21 15.50
N SER A 234 -9.77 -8.22 14.61
CA SER A 234 -10.60 -8.33 13.41
C SER A 234 -9.92 -9.18 12.34
N SER A 235 -10.69 -9.63 11.35
CA SER A 235 -10.18 -10.42 10.24
C SER A 235 -10.88 -10.10 8.92
N TYR A 236 -10.12 -10.05 7.84
CA TYR A 236 -10.63 -10.02 6.48
C TYR A 236 -10.60 -11.42 5.88
N ASP A 237 -11.70 -11.83 5.26
CA ASP A 237 -11.75 -13.04 4.44
C ASP A 237 -11.73 -12.65 2.97
N PHE A 238 -11.00 -13.42 2.17
CA PHE A 238 -10.77 -13.17 0.75
C PHE A 238 -11.42 -14.24 -0.12
N SER A 239 -11.75 -13.86 -1.37
CA SER A 239 -12.30 -14.75 -2.39
C SER A 239 -11.38 -15.95 -2.65
N GLU A 240 -11.93 -17.14 -2.94
CA GLU A 240 -11.13 -18.30 -3.40
C GLU A 240 -10.58 -18.12 -4.83
N SER A 241 -11.25 -17.31 -5.64
CA SER A 241 -10.81 -16.95 -6.99
C SER A 241 -9.78 -15.82 -6.96
N LEU A 242 -8.76 -15.95 -7.80
CA LEU A 242 -7.85 -14.86 -8.16
C LEU A 242 -8.51 -13.91 -9.16
N ASP A 243 -8.04 -12.66 -9.17
CA ASP A 243 -8.46 -11.59 -10.07
C ASP A 243 -7.21 -10.80 -10.52
N SER A 244 -7.38 -9.76 -11.33
CA SER A 244 -6.30 -8.89 -11.79
C SER A 244 -6.63 -7.41 -11.57
N ILE A 245 -5.62 -6.64 -11.15
CA ILE A 245 -5.68 -5.17 -11.05
C ILE A 245 -4.40 -4.62 -11.66
N GLU A 246 -4.52 -3.84 -12.75
CA GLU A 246 -3.36 -3.19 -13.40
C GLU A 246 -2.18 -4.16 -13.67
N GLU A 247 -2.49 -5.33 -14.25
CA GLU A 247 -1.55 -6.43 -14.54
C GLU A 247 -1.00 -7.19 -13.32
N ALA A 248 -1.36 -6.77 -12.10
CA ALA A 248 -1.01 -7.48 -10.89
C ALA A 248 -2.02 -8.59 -10.58
N THR A 249 -1.53 -9.73 -10.15
CA THR A 249 -2.36 -10.85 -9.70
C THR A 249 -2.83 -10.59 -8.28
N VAL A 250 -4.15 -10.59 -8.07
CA VAL A 250 -4.72 -10.22 -6.78
C VAL A 250 -5.77 -11.20 -6.26
N ARG A 251 -6.06 -11.09 -4.98
CA ARG A 251 -7.23 -11.70 -4.34
C ARG A 251 -7.97 -10.62 -3.56
N LYS A 252 -9.27 -10.44 -3.85
CA LYS A 252 -10.09 -9.37 -3.27
C LYS A 252 -10.82 -9.85 -2.01
N ALA A 253 -10.93 -8.96 -1.02
CA ALA A 253 -11.67 -9.22 0.20
C ALA A 253 -13.16 -9.39 -0.11
N THR A 254 -13.82 -10.27 0.63
CA THR A 254 -15.26 -10.53 0.55
C THR A 254 -15.98 -10.04 1.81
N LYS A 255 -15.31 -10.05 2.95
CA LYS A 255 -15.85 -9.53 4.21
C LYS A 255 -14.78 -9.16 5.23
N LEU A 256 -15.16 -8.29 6.16
CA LEU A 256 -14.46 -7.97 7.40
C LEU A 256 -15.34 -8.44 8.57
N THR A 257 -14.74 -9.17 9.50
CA THR A 257 -15.36 -9.60 10.76
C THR A 257 -14.63 -8.97 11.92
N ASP A 258 -15.31 -8.26 12.82
CA ASP A 258 -14.68 -7.75 14.04
C ASP A 258 -14.56 -8.82 15.12
N ARG A 259 -13.87 -8.49 16.23
CA ARG A 259 -13.71 -9.37 17.39
C ARG A 259 -15.03 -9.80 18.06
N ASN A 260 -16.14 -9.13 17.75
CA ASN A 260 -17.46 -9.39 18.28
C ASN A 260 -18.35 -10.18 17.30
N GLY A 261 -17.83 -10.53 16.11
CA GLY A 261 -18.55 -11.25 15.07
C GLY A 261 -19.44 -10.36 14.19
N ASN A 262 -19.35 -9.03 14.29
CA ASN A 262 -20.06 -8.14 13.39
C ASN A 262 -19.38 -8.13 12.03
N LEU A 263 -20.18 -8.07 10.97
CA LEU A 263 -19.75 -8.30 9.59
C LEU A 263 -19.99 -7.07 8.71
N THR A 264 -18.98 -6.72 7.93
CA THR A 264 -19.09 -5.83 6.77
C THR A 264 -18.74 -6.67 5.54
N THR A 265 -19.53 -6.59 4.48
CA THR A 265 -19.27 -7.35 3.24
C THR A 265 -18.83 -6.44 2.11
N TYR A 266 -17.98 -6.97 1.23
CA TYR A 266 -17.43 -6.27 0.07
C TYR A 266 -17.95 -6.94 -1.20
N ASP A 267 -18.52 -6.15 -2.10
CA ASP A 267 -18.78 -6.56 -3.47
C ASP A 267 -17.64 -6.06 -4.35
N SER A 268 -16.73 -6.96 -4.69
CA SER A 268 -15.56 -6.65 -5.52
C SER A 268 -15.89 -6.37 -6.99
N GLN A 269 -17.06 -6.76 -7.47
CA GLN A 269 -17.50 -6.50 -8.85
C GLN A 269 -18.13 -5.11 -8.95
N ALA A 270 -19.04 -4.79 -8.02
CA ALA A 270 -19.66 -3.48 -7.95
C ALA A 270 -18.75 -2.42 -7.30
N GLY A 271 -17.70 -2.84 -6.58
CA GLY A 271 -16.84 -1.96 -5.81
C GLY A 271 -17.57 -1.31 -4.63
N THR A 272 -18.55 -2.00 -4.04
CA THR A 272 -19.39 -1.46 -2.96
C THR A 272 -19.16 -2.18 -1.63
N VAL A 273 -19.55 -1.53 -0.55
CA VAL A 273 -19.44 -2.05 0.82
C VAL A 273 -20.83 -2.12 1.43
N THR A 274 -21.19 -3.24 2.02
CA THR A 274 -22.40 -3.34 2.86
C THR A 274 -21.99 -3.40 4.31
N ASP A 275 -22.46 -2.45 5.11
CA ASP A 275 -22.10 -2.37 6.52
C ASP A 275 -22.86 -3.35 7.41
N THR A 276 -22.54 -3.31 8.71
CA THR A 276 -23.14 -4.17 9.76
C THR A 276 -24.65 -3.98 9.97
N LEU A 277 -25.26 -2.95 9.36
CA LEU A 277 -26.70 -2.70 9.39
C LEU A 277 -27.37 -2.99 8.04
N GLY A 278 -26.63 -3.53 7.06
CA GLY A 278 -27.15 -3.85 5.74
C GLY A 278 -27.23 -2.65 4.79
N ARG A 279 -26.63 -1.52 5.12
CA ARG A 279 -26.63 -0.34 4.25
C ARG A 279 -25.57 -0.50 3.17
N LEU A 280 -25.95 -0.29 1.92
CA LEU A 280 -25.04 -0.28 0.78
C LEU A 280 -24.35 1.09 0.66
N LEU A 281 -23.03 1.09 0.66
CA LEU A 281 -22.17 2.25 0.57
C LEU A 281 -21.32 2.16 -0.70
N THR A 282 -21.49 3.12 -1.60
CA THR A 282 -20.70 3.24 -2.82
C THR A 282 -19.51 4.16 -2.56
N PRO A 283 -18.31 3.88 -3.09
CA PRO A 283 -17.17 4.77 -2.97
C PRO A 283 -17.40 6.11 -3.68
N PRO A 284 -16.97 7.24 -3.10
CA PRO A 284 -17.05 8.57 -3.73
C PRO A 284 -16.21 8.71 -5.01
N ILE A 285 -15.14 7.93 -5.12
CA ILE A 285 -14.26 7.89 -6.30
C ILE A 285 -13.85 6.44 -6.57
N THR A 286 -13.67 6.09 -7.83
CA THR A 286 -13.03 4.84 -8.24
C THR A 286 -11.51 4.99 -8.24
N PRO A 287 -10.72 3.91 -8.07
CA PRO A 287 -9.26 3.97 -8.15
C PRO A 287 -8.74 4.31 -9.56
N THR A 288 -9.59 4.29 -10.59
CA THR A 288 -9.22 4.75 -11.94
C THR A 288 -9.13 6.27 -11.98
N ALA A 289 -7.95 6.79 -12.32
CA ALA A 289 -7.76 8.22 -12.55
C ALA A 289 -8.68 8.72 -13.68
N PRO A 290 -9.38 9.87 -13.52
CA PRO A 290 -10.16 10.42 -14.60
C PRO A 290 -9.25 10.81 -15.78
N THR A 291 -9.70 10.54 -17.01
CA THR A 291 -8.90 10.70 -18.24
C THR A 291 -8.72 12.16 -18.68
N GLY A 292 -9.43 13.09 -18.04
CA GLY A 292 -9.39 14.51 -18.36
C GLY A 292 -10.05 15.35 -17.27
N PRO A 293 -9.97 16.69 -17.38
CA PRO A 293 -10.63 17.59 -16.44
C PRO A 293 -12.15 17.36 -16.44
N THR A 294 -12.74 17.43 -15.25
CA THR A 294 -14.19 17.43 -15.07
C THR A 294 -14.77 18.69 -15.75
N PRO A 295 -15.72 18.56 -16.69
CA PRO A 295 -16.29 19.71 -17.38
C PRO A 295 -16.89 20.71 -16.38
N VAL A 296 -16.66 21.99 -16.64
CA VAL A 296 -17.27 23.08 -15.86
C VAL A 296 -18.79 22.91 -15.92
N GLY A 297 -19.42 22.72 -14.75
CA GLY A 297 -20.87 22.50 -14.62
C GLY A 297 -21.32 21.06 -14.38
N ASN A 298 -20.45 20.07 -14.61
CA ASN A 298 -20.77 18.65 -14.44
C ASN A 298 -19.83 17.96 -13.42
N PRO A 299 -19.86 18.36 -12.13
CA PRO A 299 -19.05 17.72 -11.10
C PRO A 299 -19.47 16.27 -10.87
N VAL A 300 -18.55 15.44 -10.37
CA VAL A 300 -18.91 14.14 -9.82
C VAL A 300 -19.69 14.37 -8.53
N VAL A 301 -20.97 14.05 -8.53
CA VAL A 301 -21.87 14.23 -7.38
C VAL A 301 -21.87 12.94 -6.56
N TYR A 302 -21.57 13.07 -5.28
CA TYR A 302 -21.62 11.96 -4.32
C TYR A 302 -22.60 12.27 -3.20
N THR A 303 -23.54 11.36 -2.98
CA THR A 303 -24.54 11.45 -1.91
C THR A 303 -24.28 10.37 -0.88
N LEU A 304 -24.27 10.78 0.39
CA LEU A 304 -24.24 9.84 1.50
C LEU A 304 -25.65 9.26 1.71
N PRO A 305 -25.82 7.93 1.76
CA PRO A 305 -27.12 7.33 2.01
C PRO A 305 -27.79 7.88 3.27
N GLY A 306 -29.02 8.39 3.15
CA GLY A 306 -29.76 8.96 4.28
C GLY A 306 -29.35 10.37 4.72
N MET A 307 -28.45 11.05 4.00
CA MET A 307 -28.14 12.47 4.21
C MET A 307 -28.71 13.32 3.08
N THR A 308 -29.18 14.52 3.41
CA THR A 308 -29.78 15.47 2.45
C THR A 308 -28.73 16.26 1.65
N GLY A 309 -27.47 16.27 2.10
CA GLY A 309 -26.36 16.94 1.43
C GLY A 309 -25.67 16.08 0.38
N SER A 310 -25.07 16.73 -0.62
CA SER A 310 -24.21 16.09 -1.62
C SER A 310 -22.83 16.75 -1.66
N TYR A 311 -21.80 15.94 -1.91
CA TYR A 311 -20.45 16.39 -2.23
C TYR A 311 -20.33 16.52 -3.75
N LYS A 312 -19.56 17.51 -4.19
CA LYS A 312 -19.28 17.75 -5.61
C LYS A 312 -17.77 17.77 -5.80
N PHE A 313 -17.25 16.79 -6.53
CA PHE A 313 -15.83 16.71 -6.86
C PHE A 313 -15.60 17.19 -8.29
N SER A 314 -14.60 18.04 -8.47
CA SER A 314 -14.18 18.56 -9.76
C SER A 314 -12.68 18.45 -9.89
N TRP A 315 -12.23 17.90 -11.01
CA TRP A 315 -10.83 17.74 -11.32
C TRP A 315 -10.41 18.67 -12.45
N LYS A 316 -9.25 19.33 -12.34
CA LYS A 316 -8.78 20.26 -13.39
C LYS A 316 -7.42 19.89 -13.97
N HIS A 317 -6.50 19.36 -13.17
CA HIS A 317 -5.11 19.08 -13.58
C HIS A 317 -4.66 17.70 -13.11
N LEU A 318 -5.31 16.64 -13.63
CA LEU A 318 -5.10 15.24 -13.21
C LEU A 318 -3.89 14.55 -13.84
N LYS A 319 -3.41 15.11 -14.93
CA LYS A 319 -2.22 14.70 -15.64
C LYS A 319 -1.54 16.01 -16.01
N GLY A 320 -0.22 16.10 -15.87
CA GLY A 320 0.49 17.23 -16.46
C GLY A 320 0.07 17.30 -17.93
N GLU A 321 -0.61 18.36 -18.31
CA GLU A 321 -0.77 18.73 -19.72
C GLU A 321 0.61 19.14 -20.23
N SER A 322 1.53 18.17 -20.36
CA SER A 322 2.66 18.32 -21.24
C SER A 322 2.47 17.31 -22.35
N ALA A 323 2.44 17.85 -23.56
CA ALA A 323 2.45 17.13 -24.81
C ALA A 323 3.79 16.40 -25.02
N ALA A 324 4.18 15.53 -24.08
CA ALA A 324 5.05 14.40 -24.40
C ALA A 324 4.17 13.31 -25.02
N LYS A 325 3.57 13.67 -26.15
CA LYS A 325 3.18 12.75 -27.20
C LYS A 325 4.42 11.91 -27.43
N ARG A 326 4.37 10.61 -27.12
CA ARG A 326 5.39 9.63 -27.50
C ARG A 326 5.89 10.01 -28.89
N LEU A 327 7.13 10.48 -28.98
CA LEU A 327 7.83 10.49 -30.24
C LEU A 327 7.95 9.02 -30.61
N ASN A 328 7.03 8.56 -31.45
CA ASN A 328 7.25 7.40 -32.29
C ASN A 328 8.53 7.72 -33.09
N GLY A 329 9.62 7.03 -32.75
CA GLY A 329 10.88 7.19 -33.46
C GLY A 329 12.08 7.21 -32.52
N PHE A 330 12.42 6.05 -31.96
CA PHE A 330 13.79 5.54 -31.97
C PHE A 330 13.72 4.03 -32.25
#